data_AF-A0A523BTF0-F1
#
_entry.id   AF-A0A523BTF0-F1
#
_cell.length_a   1.000
_cell.length_b   1.000
_cell.length_c   1.000
_cell.angle_alpha   90.00
_cell.angle_beta   90.00
_cell.angle_gamma   90.00
#
_symmetry.space_group_name_H-M   'P 1'
#
loop_
_entity.id
_entity.type
_entity.pdbx_description
1 polymer ?
#
loop_
_entity_poly.entity_id
_entity_poly.type
_entity_poly.pdbx_seq_one_letter_code
_entity_poly.pdbx_strand_id
1 'polypeptide(L)' 'MEPLKISELEAETLNLPPEVAQRLKGKRVAILEVHDGFLLKPVGDAIQEARGILKGKGFTVDDYLHSKQIEKELEP' A
#
# COMPACT_ATOMS: atom_id res chain seq x y z
N MET A 1 31.18 5.07 -19.53
CA MET A 1 29.85 4.62 -19.08
C MET A 1 29.21 3.95 -20.27
N GLU A 2 29.02 2.64 -20.23
CA GLU A 2 28.34 1.93 -21.32
C GLU A 2 26.84 2.29 -21.31
N PRO A 3 26.22 2.53 -22.47
CA PRO A 3 24.78 2.80 -22.52
C PRO A 3 24.01 1.53 -22.10
N LEU A 4 23.10 1.70 -21.13
CA LEU A 4 22.11 0.68 -20.79
C LEU A 4 21.30 0.38 -22.06
N LYS A 5 21.34 -0.88 -22.50
CA LYS A 5 20.65 -1.37 -23.69
C LYS A 5 19.16 -1.05 -23.60
N ILE A 6 18.68 -0.11 -24.41
CA ILE A 6 17.26 0.24 -24.49
C ILE A 6 16.61 -0.69 -25.52
N SER A 7 15.81 -1.63 -25.03
CA SER A 7 14.93 -2.44 -25.87
C SER A 7 13.57 -1.75 -25.93
N GLU A 8 13.25 -1.14 -27.07
CA GLU A 8 11.91 -0.60 -27.33
C GLU A 8 10.92 -1.78 -27.44
N LEU A 9 9.83 -1.74 -26.67
CA LEU A 9 8.79 -2.76 -26.63
C LEU A 9 7.45 -2.10 -27.00
N GLU A 10 6.73 -2.70 -27.94
CA GLU A 10 5.32 -2.36 -28.23
C GLU A 10 4.48 -2.61 -26.96
N ALA A 11 3.96 -1.54 -26.39
CA ALA A 11 3.45 -1.53 -25.02
C ALA A 11 2.02 -2.07 -24.91
N GLU A 12 1.86 -3.40 -24.92
CA GLU A 12 0.74 -4.07 -24.23
C GLU A 12 1.17 -4.62 -22.86
N THR A 13 2.46 -4.94 -22.69
CA THR A 13 2.99 -5.56 -21.46
C THR A 13 4.36 -4.99 -21.08
N LEU A 14 4.62 -4.84 -19.78
CA LEU A 14 5.90 -4.42 -19.24
C LEU A 14 6.64 -5.63 -18.65
N ASN A 15 7.76 -6.00 -19.27
CA ASN A 15 8.61 -7.07 -18.75
C ASN A 15 9.44 -6.54 -17.56
N LEU A 16 9.24 -7.13 -16.38
CA LEU A 16 9.99 -6.78 -15.17
C LEU A 16 11.17 -7.75 -14.96
N PRO A 17 12.32 -7.25 -14.46
CA PRO A 17 13.39 -8.13 -14.00
C PRO A 17 12.88 -9.13 -12.93
N PRO A 18 13.41 -10.37 -12.88
CA PRO A 18 12.89 -11.42 -11.99
C PRO A 18 12.80 -11.00 -10.52
N GLU A 19 13.81 -10.29 -10.02
CA GLU A 19 13.86 -9.80 -8.64
C GLU A 19 12.74 -8.80 -8.32
N VAL A 20 12.42 -7.92 -9.28
CA VAL A 20 11.35 -6.92 -9.14
C VAL A 20 9.98 -7.62 -9.24
N ALA A 21 9.82 -8.51 -10.22
CA ALA A 21 8.60 -9.30 -10.40
C ALA A 21 8.27 -10.12 -9.13
N GLN A 22 9.28 -10.74 -8.51
CA GLN A 22 9.10 -11.51 -7.28
C GLN A 22 8.59 -10.65 -6.11
N ARG A 23 9.08 -9.42 -5.98
CA ARG A 23 8.66 -8.48 -4.93
C ARG A 23 7.22 -7.97 -5.10
N LEU A 24 6.75 -7.91 -6.34
CA LEU A 24 5.41 -7.42 -6.71
C LEU A 24 4.38 -8.55 -6.89
N LYS A 25 4.82 -9.80 -6.99
CA LYS A 25 3.97 -10.98 -7.20
C LYS A 25 2.83 -11.04 -6.16
N GLY A 26 1.60 -11.12 -6.64
CA GLY A 26 0.39 -11.23 -5.81
C GLY A 26 -0.04 -9.94 -5.12
N LYS A 27 0.62 -8.80 -5.36
CA LYS A 27 0.26 -7.50 -4.81
C LYS A 27 -0.53 -6.68 -5.83
N ARG A 28 -1.44 -5.84 -5.34
CA ARG A 28 -1.96 -4.73 -6.16
C ARG A 28 -0.86 -3.68 -6.29
N VAL A 29 -0.62 -3.20 -7.49
CA VAL A 29 0.43 -2.22 -7.79
C VAL A 29 -0.21 -0.99 -8.42
N ALA A 30 0.09 0.18 -7.88
CA ALA A 30 -0.24 1.46 -8.49
C ALA A 30 0.89 1.87 -9.43
N ILE A 31 0.52 2.38 -10.60
CA ILE A 31 1.42 3.00 -11.56
C ILE A 31 1.16 4.50 -11.51
N LEU A 32 2.19 5.29 -11.20
CA LEU A 32 2.12 6.74 -11.10
C LEU A 32 3.07 7.34 -12.14
N GLU A 33 2.57 8.27 -12.95
CA GLU A 33 3.41 9.08 -13.81
C GLU A 33 4.10 10.17 -12.97
N VAL A 34 5.40 10.35 -13.16
CA VAL A 34 6.26 11.34 -12.52
C VAL A 34 7.11 12.01 -13.59
N HIS A 35 7.77 13.12 -13.26
CA HIS A 35 8.54 13.91 -14.23
C HIS A 35 9.52 13.08 -15.09
N ASP A 36 10.15 12.06 -14.49
CA ASP A 36 11.16 11.23 -15.15
C ASP A 36 10.66 9.81 -15.50
N GLY A 37 9.34 9.61 -15.64
CA GLY A 37 8.76 8.36 -16.11
C GLY A 37 7.67 7.80 -15.19
N PHE A 38 7.75 6.50 -14.86
CA PHE A 38 6.70 5.82 -14.11
C PHE A 38 7.22 5.19 -12.82
N LEU A 39 6.49 5.39 -11.72
CA LEU A 39 6.73 4.76 -10.43
C LEU A 39 5.73 3.61 -10.22
N LEU A 40 6.26 2.42 -9.95
CA LEU A 40 5.49 1.25 -9.55
C LEU A 40 5.51 1.12 -8.02
N LYS A 41 4.36 1.25 -7.37
CA LYS A 41 4.25 1.16 -5.90
C LYS A 41 3.24 0.08 -5.48
N PRO A 42 3.61 -0.88 -4.62
CA PRO A 42 2.62 -1.76 -3.99
C PRO A 42 1.58 -0.93 -3.24
N VAL A 43 0.30 -1.21 -3.49
CA VAL A 43 -0.79 -0.61 -2.73
C VAL A 43 -0.91 -1.40 -1.43
N GLY A 44 -0.49 -0.79 -0.32
CA GLY A 44 -0.85 -1.29 1.01
C GLY A 44 -2.35 -1.11 1.20
N ASP A 45 -3.03 -2.17 1.62
CA ASP A 45 -4.42 -2.06 2.06
C ASP A 45 -4.39 -1.55 3.51
N ALA A 46 -4.50 -0.23 3.66
CA ALA A 46 -4.51 0.44 4.96
C ALA A 46 -5.58 -0.16 5.91
N ILE A 47 -6.67 -0.71 5.36
CA ILE A 47 -7.70 -1.40 6.13
C ILE A 47 -7.21 -2.75 6.61
N GLN A 48 -6.51 -3.54 5.78
CA GLN A 48 -5.88 -4.79 6.24
C GLN A 48 -4.78 -4.52 7.27
N GLU A 49 -3.97 -3.49 7.09
CA GLU A 49 -2.90 -3.13 8.02
C GLU A 49 -3.47 -2.67 9.37
N ALA A 50 -4.46 -1.77 9.36
CA ALA A 50 -5.19 -1.37 10.57
C ALA A 50 -5.92 -2.54 11.23
N ARG A 51 -6.57 -3.43 10.46
CA ARG A 51 -7.17 -4.66 11.01
C ARG A 51 -6.11 -5.56 11.62
N GLY A 52 -4.93 -5.69 11.01
CA GLY A 52 -3.81 -6.47 11.55
C GLY A 52 -3.32 -5.93 12.89
N ILE A 53 -3.23 -4.60 13.04
CA ILE A 53 -2.85 -3.93 14.29
C ILE A 53 -3.89 -4.17 15.40
N LEU A 54 -5.17 -4.22 15.06
CA LEU A 54 -6.27 -4.43 16.01
C LEU A 54 -6.53 -5.93 16.30
N LYS A 55 -6.13 -6.83 15.39
CA LYS A 55 -6.32 -8.27 15.52
C LYS A 55 -5.53 -8.81 16.72
N GLY A 56 -6.24 -9.39 17.69
CA GLY A 56 -5.66 -9.96 18.91
C GLY A 56 -5.55 -8.99 20.10
N LYS A 57 -5.89 -7.71 19.93
CA LYS A 57 -5.88 -6.72 21.01
C LYS A 57 -7.22 -6.60 21.75
N GLY A 58 -8.23 -7.38 21.37
CA GLY A 58 -9.57 -7.33 21.97
C GLY A 58 -10.32 -6.02 21.73
N PHE A 59 -9.81 -5.14 20.86
CA PHE A 59 -10.42 -3.85 20.57
C PHE A 59 -11.74 -4.03 19.82
N THR A 60 -12.84 -3.60 20.43
CA THR A 60 -14.15 -3.54 19.77
C THR A 60 -14.53 -2.09 19.46
N VAL A 61 -15.41 -1.92 18.47
CA VAL A 61 -15.96 -0.61 18.14
C VAL A 61 -16.80 -0.07 19.30
N ASP A 62 -17.49 -0.94 20.02
CA ASP A 62 -18.34 -0.58 21.16
C ASP A 62 -17.52 -0.01 22.32
N ASP A 63 -16.36 -0.61 22.65
CA ASP A 63 -15.46 -0.11 23.69
C ASP A 63 -14.91 1.29 23.34
N TYR A 64 -14.57 1.50 22.08
CA TYR A 64 -14.08 2.80 21.60
C TYR A 64 -15.16 3.88 21.68
N LEU A 65 -16.37 3.57 21.22
CA LEU A 65 -17.50 4.51 21.27
C LEU A 65 -17.88 4.84 22.71
N HIS A 66 -17.89 3.84 23.60
CA HIS A 66 -18.15 4.05 25.02
C HIS A 66 -17.10 4.97 25.67
N SER A 67 -15.81 4.75 25.40
CA SER A 67 -14.73 5.62 25.86
C SER A 67 -14.88 7.06 25.37
N LYS A 68 -15.29 7.27 24.11
CA LYS A 68 -15.50 8.61 23.56
C LYS A 68 -16.70 9.32 24.16
N GLN A 69 -17.71 8.55 24.56
CA GLN A 69 -18.89 9.08 25.23
C GLN A 69 -18.55 9.55 26.64
N ILE A 70 -17.75 8.76 27.38
CA ILE A 70 -17.22 9.14 28.70
C ILE A 70 -16.34 10.39 28.60
N GLU A 71 -15.43 10.46 27.63
CA GLU A 71 -14.58 11.65 27.42
C GLU A 71 -15.42 12.91 27.19
N LYS A 72 -16.47 12.83 26.37
CA LYS A 72 -17.38 13.95 26.10
C LYS A 72 -18.17 14.39 27.33
N GLU A 73 -18.53 13.47 28.21
CA GLU A 73 -19.22 13.77 29.47
C GLU A 73 -18.30 14.38 30.53
N LEU A 74 -16.98 14.21 30.37
CA LEU A 74 -15.95 14.75 31.26
C LEU A 74 -15.36 16.09 30.76
N GLU A 75 -15.70 16.53 29.54
CA GLU A 75 -15.37 17.87 29.06
C GLU A 75 -16.30 18.92 29.72
N PRO A 76 -15.75 19.88 30.48
CA PRO A 76 -16.53 20.89 31.21
C PRO A 76 -17.23 21.93 30.33
#